data_AF-A0A1D6N1J0-F1
#
_entry.id   AF-A0A1D6N1J0-F1
#
_cell.length_a   1.000
_cell.length_b   1.000
_cell.length_c   1.000
_cell.angle_alpha   90.00
_cell.angle_beta   90.00
_cell.angle_gamma   90.00
#
_symmetry.space_group_name_H-M   'P 1'
#
loop_
_entity.id
_entity.type
_entity.pdbx_description
1 polymer ?
#
loop_
_entity_poly.entity_id
_entity_poly.type
_entity_poly.pdbx_seq_one_letter_code
_entity_poly.pdbx_strand_id
1 'polypeptide(L)'
;MRPLPKKPNAALPVPKQLKVHHPENESLSRFFLEKWRAMMQEPDGLSQNNYLAFANANRSLCSSKEPIRTLKDFSNVKGVGTWLINHMKSFFEKSSQDLSPAKGKKAKGTKSYLPRKNTAAYAILITLHRAKTSGKDFMMKQELIDAAEASGLSRDAIGPNKSKAKQSYGKDWYTGWSCMKTLLSNRLVTKWSNPAK
;
A
#
# COMPACT_ATOMS: atom_id res chain seq x y z
N MET A 1 0.72 -33.38 -1.21
CA MET A 1 0.21 -32.77 0.04
C MET A 1 -0.99 -31.90 -0.30
N ARG A 2 -2.16 -32.21 0.25
CA ARG A 2 -3.36 -31.36 0.08
C ARG A 2 -3.23 -30.15 1.02
N PRO A 3 -3.57 -28.92 0.58
CA PRO A 3 -3.65 -27.77 1.48
C PRO A 3 -4.69 -28.08 2.57
N LEU A 4 -4.31 -27.87 3.83
CA LEU A 4 -5.25 -27.97 4.95
C LEU A 4 -6.40 -26.98 4.73
N PRO A 5 -7.66 -27.37 4.99
CA PRO A 5 -8.77 -26.45 4.95
C PRO A 5 -8.50 -25.31 5.94
N LYS A 6 -8.61 -24.06 5.46
CA LYS A 6 -8.58 -22.88 6.33
C LYS A 6 -9.63 -23.09 7.43
N LYS A 7 -9.22 -22.93 8.69
CA LYS A 7 -10.12 -23.02 9.85
C LYS A 7 -11.35 -22.16 9.59
N PRO A 8 -12.58 -22.61 9.92
CA PRO A 8 -13.75 -21.77 9.82
C PRO A 8 -13.50 -20.50 10.63
N ASN A 9 -13.64 -19.34 9.99
CA ASN A 9 -13.59 -18.05 10.67
C ASN A 9 -14.57 -18.13 11.85
N ALA A 10 -14.07 -17.90 13.07
CA ALA A 10 -14.91 -17.81 14.25
C ALA A 10 -16.08 -16.87 13.92
N ALA A 11 -17.31 -17.34 14.10
CA ALA A 11 -18.51 -16.58 13.74
C ALA A 11 -18.49 -15.22 14.45
N LEU A 12 -18.16 -14.17 13.71
CA LEU A 12 -18.07 -12.83 14.26
C LEU A 12 -19.48 -12.36 14.63
N PRO A 13 -19.70 -11.86 15.84
CA PRO A 13 -21.04 -11.56 16.30
C PRO A 13 -21.68 -10.45 15.46
N VAL A 14 -22.95 -10.60 15.09
CA VAL A 14 -23.69 -9.57 14.36
C VAL A 14 -23.68 -8.28 15.20
N PRO A 15 -23.18 -7.16 14.65
CA PRO A 15 -23.32 -5.87 15.31
C PRO A 15 -24.81 -5.60 15.54
N LYS A 16 -25.22 -5.55 16.81
CA LYS A 16 -26.61 -5.27 17.17
C LYS A 16 -26.97 -3.88 16.63
N GLN A 17 -28.21 -3.73 16.13
CA GLN A 17 -28.77 -2.41 15.86
C GLN A 17 -28.84 -1.65 17.18
N LEU A 18 -27.95 -0.67 17.34
CA LEU A 18 -27.95 0.19 18.51
C LEU A 18 -28.97 1.31 18.28
N LYS A 19 -29.63 1.74 19.35
CA LYS A 19 -30.56 2.86 19.30
C LYS A 19 -29.81 4.10 18.81
N VAL A 20 -30.19 4.60 17.64
CA VAL A 20 -29.58 5.79 17.04
C VAL A 20 -30.10 7.01 17.79
N HIS A 21 -29.19 7.84 18.30
CA HIS A 21 -29.57 9.02 19.08
C HIS A 21 -30.12 10.16 18.18
N HIS A 22 -29.63 10.27 16.94
CA HIS A 22 -30.06 11.30 16.00
C HIS A 22 -30.82 10.68 14.82
N PRO A 23 -32.06 11.10 14.52
CA PRO A 23 -32.89 10.46 13.49
C PRO A 23 -32.25 10.51 12.09
N GLU A 24 -31.54 11.58 11.75
CA GLU A 24 -30.85 11.68 10.45
C GLU A 24 -29.72 10.66 10.27
N ASN A 25 -29.16 10.12 11.35
CA ASN A 25 -28.11 9.10 11.29
C ASN A 25 -28.69 7.69 11.09
N GLU A 26 -30.02 7.51 11.11
CA GLU A 26 -30.67 6.21 10.99
C GLU A 26 -30.48 5.60 9.59
N SER A 27 -30.57 6.43 8.55
CA SER A 27 -30.32 6.01 7.16
C SER A 27 -28.89 5.51 6.97
N LEU A 28 -27.91 6.25 7.51
CA LEU A 28 -26.51 5.88 7.51
C LEU A 28 -26.27 4.60 8.31
N SER A 29 -26.89 4.44 9.47
CA SER A 29 -26.80 3.24 10.31
C SER A 29 -27.35 1.99 9.62
N ARG A 30 -28.50 2.10 8.92
CA ARG A 30 -29.04 0.99 8.13
C ARG A 30 -28.10 0.58 7.00
N PHE A 31 -27.60 1.55 6.24
CA PHE A 31 -26.64 1.30 5.17
C PHE A 31 -25.33 0.70 5.70
N PHE A 32 -24.88 1.16 6.87
CA PHE A 32 -23.71 0.63 7.56
C PHE A 32 -23.88 -0.89 7.78
N LEU A 33 -25.00 -1.31 8.36
CA LEU A 33 -25.26 -2.73 8.63
C LEU A 33 -25.43 -3.58 7.36
N GLU A 34 -26.03 -3.03 6.31
CA GLU A 34 -26.12 -3.71 5.02
C GLU A 34 -24.74 -3.95 4.43
N LYS A 35 -23.88 -2.93 4.45
CA LYS A 35 -22.48 -3.05 4.00
C LYS A 35 -21.69 -4.07 4.81
N TRP A 36 -21.90 -4.13 6.12
CA TRP A 36 -21.30 -5.17 6.96
C TRP A 36 -21.68 -6.58 6.52
N ARG A 37 -22.99 -6.82 6.31
CA ARG A 37 -23.50 -8.12 5.87
C ARG A 37 -22.90 -8.50 4.54
N ALA A 38 -22.84 -7.57 3.59
CA ALA A 38 -22.24 -7.81 2.28
C ALA A 38 -20.78 -8.25 2.39
N MET A 39 -19.96 -7.56 3.19
CA MET A 39 -18.55 -7.93 3.36
C MET A 39 -18.34 -9.24 4.13
N MET A 40 -19.27 -9.64 5.00
CA MET A 40 -19.22 -10.94 5.68
C MET A 40 -19.52 -12.12 4.74
N GLN A 41 -20.23 -11.88 3.64
CA GLN A 41 -20.52 -12.90 2.62
C GLN A 41 -19.39 -13.06 1.60
N GLU A 42 -18.37 -12.18 1.62
CA GLU A 42 -17.21 -12.33 0.76
C GLU A 42 -16.36 -13.56 1.16
N PRO A 43 -15.71 -14.25 0.21
CA PRO A 43 -15.00 -15.50 0.46
C PRO A 43 -13.83 -15.37 1.46
N ASP A 44 -13.26 -14.17 1.62
CA ASP A 44 -12.23 -13.88 2.61
C ASP A 44 -12.80 -13.31 3.94
N GLY A 45 -14.08 -12.93 3.96
CA GLY A 45 -14.79 -12.35 5.09
C GLY A 45 -14.14 -11.10 5.69
N LEU A 46 -14.57 -10.72 6.89
CA LEU A 46 -13.92 -9.66 7.66
C LEU A 46 -12.85 -10.25 8.57
N SER A 47 -11.63 -9.70 8.49
CA SER A 47 -10.63 -9.92 9.53
C SER A 47 -11.11 -9.40 10.89
N GLN A 48 -10.60 -9.97 11.98
CA GLN A 48 -10.96 -9.56 13.34
C GLN A 48 -10.71 -8.07 13.60
N ASN A 49 -9.61 -7.51 13.07
CA ASN A 49 -9.29 -6.09 13.20
C ASN A 49 -10.30 -5.20 12.46
N ASN A 50 -10.68 -5.60 11.24
CA ASN A 50 -11.67 -4.87 10.46
C ASN A 50 -13.05 -4.94 11.12
N TYR A 51 -13.40 -6.10 11.70
CA TYR A 51 -14.62 -6.27 12.48
C TYR A 51 -14.67 -5.34 13.70
N LEU A 52 -13.60 -5.26 14.49
CA LEU A 52 -13.55 -4.38 15.65
C LEU A 52 -13.65 -2.90 15.25
N ALA A 53 -12.97 -2.50 14.16
CA ALA A 53 -13.10 -1.16 13.61
C ALA A 53 -14.55 -0.87 13.22
N PHE A 54 -15.21 -1.84 12.57
CA PHE A 54 -16.61 -1.74 12.17
C PHE A 54 -17.56 -1.58 13.38
N ALA A 55 -17.41 -2.44 14.39
CA ALA A 55 -18.24 -2.42 15.60
C ALA A 55 -18.07 -1.12 16.40
N ASN A 56 -16.82 -0.65 16.56
CA ASN A 56 -16.51 0.59 17.27
C ASN A 56 -17.05 1.83 16.54
N ALA A 57 -16.93 1.86 15.20
CA ALA A 57 -17.51 2.91 14.38
C ALA A 57 -19.05 2.90 14.46
N ASN A 58 -19.70 1.74 14.40
CA ASN A 58 -21.16 1.63 14.54
C ASN A 58 -21.65 2.16 15.90
N ARG A 59 -20.93 1.83 16.98
CA ARG A 59 -21.25 2.33 18.32
C ARG A 59 -21.13 3.85 18.41
N SER A 60 -20.06 4.39 17.85
CA SER A 60 -19.80 5.84 17.87
C SER A 60 -20.79 6.60 16.97
N LEU A 61 -21.14 6.05 15.81
CA LEU A 61 -22.18 6.57 14.92
C LEU A 61 -23.53 6.64 15.63
N CYS A 62 -23.97 5.55 16.25
CA CYS A 62 -25.26 5.52 16.96
C CYS A 62 -25.29 6.44 18.19
N SER A 63 -24.14 6.66 18.82
CA SER A 63 -23.98 7.56 19.97
C SER A 63 -23.76 9.03 19.59
N SER A 64 -23.59 9.33 18.29
CA SER A 64 -23.37 10.70 17.83
C SER A 64 -24.62 11.55 18.02
N LYS A 65 -24.44 12.71 18.64
CA LYS A 65 -25.48 13.73 18.79
C LYS A 65 -25.60 14.61 17.55
N GLU A 66 -24.54 14.67 16.74
CA GLU A 66 -24.48 15.49 15.53
C GLU A 66 -24.87 14.68 14.29
N PRO A 67 -25.53 15.33 13.31
CA PRO A 67 -25.89 14.70 12.05
C PRO A 67 -24.65 14.50 11.17
N ILE A 68 -24.48 13.30 10.64
CA ILE A 68 -23.35 12.96 9.75
C ILE A 68 -23.83 12.99 8.31
N ARG A 69 -23.68 14.15 7.67
CA ARG A 69 -24.17 14.39 6.30
C ARG A 69 -23.08 14.27 5.26
N THR A 70 -21.83 14.58 5.63
CA THR A 70 -20.70 14.56 4.71
C THR A 70 -19.69 13.47 5.07
N LEU A 71 -18.85 13.11 4.09
CA LEU A 71 -17.71 12.22 4.32
C LEU A 71 -16.73 12.79 5.36
N LYS A 72 -16.65 14.12 5.48
CA LYS A 72 -15.81 14.81 6.46
C LYS A 72 -16.35 14.60 7.87
N ASP A 73 -17.66 14.74 8.06
CA ASP A 73 -18.30 14.49 9.36
C ASP A 73 -18.13 13.02 9.76
N PHE A 74 -18.27 12.11 8.81
CA PHE A 74 -18.03 10.69 9.03
C PHE A 74 -16.59 10.40 9.45
N SER A 75 -15.62 11.08 8.86
CA SER A 75 -14.20 10.94 9.24
C SER A 75 -13.87 11.43 10.66
N ASN A 76 -14.69 12.33 11.21
CA ASN A 76 -14.52 12.83 12.58
C ASN A 76 -15.09 11.87 13.64
N VAL A 77 -15.88 10.87 13.23
CA VAL A 77 -16.46 9.88 14.15
C VAL A 77 -15.36 8.98 14.71
N LYS A 78 -15.35 8.83 16.04
CA LYS A 78 -14.38 7.97 16.74
C LYS A 78 -14.44 6.53 16.21
N GLY A 79 -13.27 5.98 15.86
CA GLY A 79 -13.14 4.62 15.33
C GLY A 79 -13.32 4.52 13.81
N VAL A 80 -13.63 5.62 13.12
CA VAL A 80 -13.64 5.66 11.65
C VAL A 80 -12.23 5.94 11.13
N GLY A 81 -11.66 4.94 10.45
CA GLY A 81 -10.37 5.07 9.75
C GLY A 81 -10.53 5.17 8.23
N THR A 82 -9.43 5.50 7.55
CA THR A 82 -9.38 5.63 6.07
C THR A 82 -9.97 4.43 5.33
N TRP A 83 -9.75 3.22 5.84
CA TRP A 83 -10.33 2.01 5.27
C TRP A 83 -11.86 2.05 5.26
N LEU A 84 -12.49 2.40 6.39
CA LEU A 84 -13.94 2.44 6.51
C LEU A 84 -14.55 3.60 5.70
N ILE A 85 -13.87 4.75 5.65
CA ILE A 85 -14.24 5.89 4.79
C ILE A 85 -14.36 5.45 3.33
N ASN A 86 -13.40 4.67 2.83
CA ASN A 86 -13.44 4.19 1.45
C ASN A 86 -14.64 3.27 1.17
N HIS A 87 -15.02 2.42 2.13
CA HIS A 87 -16.17 1.51 1.97
C HIS A 87 -17.51 2.25 2.04
N MET A 88 -17.57 3.28 2.87
CA MET A 88 -18.78 4.08 3.09
C MET A 88 -18.93 5.24 2.11
N LYS A 89 -17.91 5.51 1.28
CA LYS A 89 -17.90 6.59 0.29
C LYS A 89 -19.12 6.57 -0.65
N SER A 90 -19.52 5.38 -1.08
CA SER A 90 -20.69 5.17 -1.96
C SER A 90 -22.01 5.70 -1.39
N PHE A 91 -22.15 5.79 -0.06
CA PHE A 91 -23.32 6.38 0.58
C PHE A 91 -23.36 7.90 0.41
N PHE A 92 -22.23 8.56 0.68
CA PHE A 92 -22.09 10.01 0.63
C PHE A 92 -21.99 10.56 -0.81
N GLU A 93 -21.60 9.72 -1.77
CA GLU A 93 -21.65 10.05 -3.20
C GLU A 93 -23.09 10.11 -3.73
N LYS A 94 -24.00 9.27 -3.20
CA LYS A 94 -25.43 9.30 -3.56
C LYS A 94 -26.16 10.54 -3.04
N SER A 95 -25.68 11.16 -1.95
CA SER A 95 -26.27 12.39 -1.39
C SER A 95 -25.69 13.69 -1.94
N SER A 96 -24.62 13.63 -2.77
CA SER A 96 -23.93 14.80 -3.32
C SER A 96 -24.22 15.04 -4.80
N GLN A 97 -25.46 14.84 -5.27
CA GLN A 97 -25.81 15.27 -6.63
C GLN A 97 -25.97 16.79 -6.79
N ASP A 98 -25.86 17.58 -5.71
CA ASP A 98 -25.82 19.03 -5.79
C ASP A 98 -24.48 19.60 -5.27
N LEU A 99 -23.86 20.44 -6.11
CA LEU A 99 -22.71 21.33 -5.88
C LEU A 99 -21.28 20.81 -6.17
N SER A 100 -20.95 20.82 -7.48
CA SER A 100 -19.66 21.20 -8.11
C SER A 100 -18.37 20.39 -7.82
N PRO A 101 -17.42 20.32 -8.77
CA PRO A 101 -16.27 19.43 -8.69
C PRO A 101 -15.15 20.02 -7.83
N ALA A 102 -15.19 19.79 -6.52
CA ALA A 102 -14.09 20.13 -5.63
C ALA A 102 -12.95 19.09 -5.75
N LYS A 103 -11.93 19.45 -6.55
CA LYS A 103 -10.53 18.96 -6.57
C LYS A 103 -10.23 17.76 -5.64
N GLY A 104 -10.66 16.57 -6.04
CA GLY A 104 -10.22 15.33 -5.43
C GLY A 104 -8.76 15.07 -5.79
N LYS A 105 -7.89 14.90 -4.79
CA LYS A 105 -6.54 14.34 -4.99
C LYS A 105 -6.73 13.03 -5.75
N LYS A 106 -6.24 12.98 -7.00
CA LYS A 106 -6.32 11.79 -7.85
C LYS A 106 -5.88 10.60 -7.02
N ALA A 107 -6.73 9.57 -6.96
CA ALA A 107 -6.30 8.26 -6.51
C ALA A 107 -4.98 7.99 -7.21
N LYS A 108 -3.92 7.78 -6.43
CA LYS A 108 -2.60 7.45 -6.94
C LYS A 108 -2.74 6.05 -7.53
N GLY A 109 -3.27 5.98 -8.76
CA GLY A 109 -3.20 4.80 -9.60
C GLY A 109 -1.76 4.31 -9.52
N THR A 110 -1.59 3.00 -9.46
CA THR A 110 -0.34 2.29 -9.21
C THR A 110 0.78 2.93 -10.03
N LYS A 111 1.46 3.93 -9.46
CA LYS A 111 2.39 4.75 -10.22
C LYS A 111 3.57 3.84 -10.48
N SER A 112 3.83 3.54 -11.75
CA SER A 112 4.98 2.72 -12.16
C SER A 112 6.22 3.24 -11.43
N TYR A 113 6.96 2.32 -10.81
CA TYR A 113 8.10 2.68 -9.98
C TYR A 113 9.14 3.44 -10.81
N LEU A 114 9.49 4.64 -10.34
CA LEU A 114 10.51 5.48 -10.95
C LEU A 114 11.55 5.84 -9.89
N PRO A 115 12.80 5.35 -10.01
CA PRO A 115 13.88 5.75 -9.12
C PRO A 115 14.07 7.26 -9.12
N ARG A 116 14.38 7.81 -7.94
CA ARG A 116 14.79 9.21 -7.83
C ARG A 116 16.17 9.40 -8.47
N LYS A 117 16.41 10.57 -9.06
CA LYS A 117 17.73 10.97 -9.54
C LYS A 117 18.75 10.86 -8.40
N ASN A 118 20.00 10.58 -8.74
CA ASN A 118 21.12 10.49 -7.80
C ASN A 118 21.07 9.31 -6.82
N THR A 119 20.21 8.31 -7.07
CA THR A 119 20.12 7.08 -6.27
C THR A 119 20.82 5.91 -6.96
N ALA A 120 21.22 4.89 -6.19
CA ALA A 120 21.84 3.68 -6.72
C ALA A 120 20.96 2.98 -7.79
N ALA A 121 19.64 2.89 -7.55
CA ALA A 121 18.70 2.29 -8.51
C ALA A 121 18.65 3.06 -9.84
N TYR A 122 18.73 4.39 -9.79
CA TYR A 122 18.79 5.22 -10.98
C TYR A 122 20.09 5.02 -11.75
N ALA A 123 21.23 5.01 -11.04
CA ALA A 123 22.54 4.76 -11.65
C ALA A 123 22.58 3.41 -12.39
N ILE A 124 22.10 2.34 -11.76
CA ILE A 124 22.04 0.99 -12.34
C ILE A 124 21.19 0.95 -13.62
N LEU A 125 20.01 1.59 -13.63
CA LEU A 125 19.15 1.60 -14.82
C LEU A 125 19.78 2.38 -15.97
N ILE A 126 20.41 3.51 -15.69
CA ILE A 126 21.05 4.33 -16.71
C ILE A 126 22.29 3.64 -17.27
N THR A 127 23.08 2.95 -16.44
CA THR A 127 24.23 2.19 -16.95
C THR A 127 23.82 1.03 -17.82
N LEU A 128 22.79 0.26 -17.45
CA LEU A 128 22.24 -0.79 -18.30
C LEU A 128 21.70 -0.22 -19.62
N HIS A 129 21.00 0.91 -19.57
CA HIS A 129 20.50 1.57 -20.78
C HIS A 129 21.65 2.00 -21.70
N ARG A 130 22.70 2.61 -21.14
CA ARG A 130 23.90 3.01 -21.91
C ARG A 130 24.62 1.80 -22.52
N ALA A 131 24.82 0.74 -21.73
CA ALA A 131 25.43 -0.50 -22.21
C ALA A 131 24.63 -1.11 -23.35
N LYS A 132 23.30 -1.12 -23.24
CA LYS A 132 22.40 -1.58 -24.30
C LYS A 132 22.52 -0.75 -25.58
N THR A 133 22.62 0.59 -25.45
CA THR A 133 22.88 1.45 -26.63
C THR A 133 24.27 1.26 -27.23
N SER A 134 25.25 0.80 -26.44
CA SER A 134 26.59 0.44 -26.89
C SER A 134 26.70 -0.99 -27.46
N GLY A 135 25.59 -1.74 -27.54
CA GLY A 135 25.56 -3.10 -28.10
C GLY A 135 25.86 -4.22 -27.09
N LYS A 136 25.88 -3.93 -25.79
CA LYS A 136 26.06 -4.95 -24.74
C LYS A 136 24.71 -5.34 -24.13
N ASP A 137 24.31 -6.59 -24.35
CA ASP A 137 22.98 -7.08 -23.95
C ASP A 137 22.84 -7.41 -22.46
N PHE A 138 23.93 -7.79 -21.79
CA PHE A 138 23.93 -8.18 -20.38
C PHE A 138 25.20 -7.69 -19.67
N MET A 139 25.11 -7.51 -18.35
CA MET A 139 26.26 -7.18 -17.50
C MET A 139 26.25 -8.08 -16.27
N MET A 140 27.40 -8.63 -15.91
CA MET A 140 27.50 -9.37 -14.66
C MET A 140 27.37 -8.43 -13.47
N LYS A 141 26.93 -8.95 -12.32
CA LYS A 141 26.77 -8.15 -11.08
C LYS A 141 27.96 -7.23 -10.78
N GLN A 142 29.19 -7.77 -10.76
CA GLN A 142 30.37 -6.97 -10.40
C GLN A 142 30.67 -5.91 -11.45
N GLU A 143 30.60 -6.28 -12.73
CA GLU A 143 30.78 -5.35 -13.84
C GLU A 143 29.75 -4.21 -13.82
N LEU A 144 28.49 -4.53 -13.51
CA LEU A 144 27.43 -3.54 -13.40
C LEU A 144 27.66 -2.59 -12.21
N ILE A 145 28.15 -3.11 -11.08
CA ILE A 145 28.53 -2.28 -9.93
C ILE A 145 29.66 -1.33 -10.33
N ASP A 146 30.75 -1.85 -10.88
CA ASP A 146 31.93 -1.06 -11.21
C ASP A 146 31.59 0.02 -12.26
N ALA A 147 30.81 -0.32 -13.29
CA ALA A 147 30.36 0.64 -14.30
C ALA A 147 29.40 1.69 -13.73
N ALA A 148 28.50 1.29 -12.82
CA ALA A 148 27.58 2.23 -12.18
C ALA A 148 28.28 3.15 -11.19
N GLU A 149 29.31 2.69 -10.49
CA GLU A 149 30.16 3.54 -9.65
C GLU A 149 31.01 4.50 -10.49
N ALA A 150 31.62 4.02 -11.58
CA ALA A 150 32.36 4.87 -12.53
C ALA A 150 31.48 5.95 -13.17
N SER A 151 30.17 5.71 -13.30
CA SER A 151 29.24 6.70 -13.86
C SER A 151 29.04 7.94 -12.97
N GLY A 152 29.33 7.86 -11.68
CA GLY A 152 29.14 8.96 -10.73
C GLY A 152 27.68 9.40 -10.53
N LEU A 153 26.69 8.64 -11.02
CA LEU A 153 25.27 8.99 -10.98
C LEU A 153 24.60 8.69 -9.64
N SER A 154 25.27 8.04 -8.70
CA SER A 154 24.76 7.75 -7.35
C SER A 154 25.55 8.51 -6.31
N ARG A 155 24.88 9.09 -5.31
CA ARG A 155 25.56 9.67 -4.14
C ARG A 155 26.03 8.61 -3.15
N ASP A 156 25.41 7.44 -3.18
CA ASP A 156 25.72 6.32 -2.30
C ASP A 156 26.53 5.26 -3.05
N ALA A 157 27.42 4.57 -2.33
CA ALA A 157 28.17 3.42 -2.86
C ALA A 157 27.20 2.31 -3.26
N ILE A 158 27.38 1.78 -4.47
CA ILE A 158 26.53 0.73 -5.02
C ILE A 158 27.04 -0.62 -4.54
N GLY A 159 28.35 -0.81 -4.63
CA GLY A 159 29.06 -1.99 -4.15
C GLY A 159 29.36 -1.95 -2.64
N PRO A 160 29.95 -3.05 -2.13
CA PRO A 160 30.48 -3.08 -0.78
C PRO A 160 31.61 -2.05 -0.63
N ASN A 161 31.30 -0.97 0.07
CA ASN A 161 32.22 0.10 0.43
C ASN A 161 33.34 -0.43 1.34
N LYS A 162 34.53 -0.62 0.75
CA LYS A 162 35.74 -1.07 1.46
C LYS A 162 36.19 -0.10 2.57
N SER A 163 35.84 1.19 2.49
CA SER A 163 36.22 2.20 3.51
C SER A 163 35.33 2.15 4.76
N LYS A 164 34.03 1.82 4.60
CA LYS A 164 33.10 1.61 5.73
C LYS A 164 33.08 0.16 6.22
N ALA A 165 33.57 -0.78 5.42
CA ALA A 165 33.66 -2.20 5.79
C ALA A 165 34.62 -2.49 6.95
N LYS A 166 35.59 -1.61 7.25
CA LYS A 166 36.48 -1.77 8.41
C LYS A 166 35.79 -1.64 9.78
N GLN A 167 34.54 -1.16 9.84
CA GLN A 167 33.83 -0.89 11.10
C GLN A 167 32.82 -1.96 11.53
N SER A 168 32.61 -3.07 10.80
CA SER A 168 31.53 -4.00 11.14
C SER A 168 31.90 -5.46 10.91
N TYR A 169 32.46 -6.08 11.96
CA TYR A 169 32.43 -7.52 12.11
C TYR A 169 30.97 -7.99 12.21
N GLY A 170 30.47 -8.69 11.19
CA GLY A 170 29.34 -9.62 11.34
C GLY A 170 27.94 -9.19 10.86
N LYS A 171 27.76 -8.07 10.13
CA LYS A 171 26.44 -7.72 9.57
C LYS A 171 26.56 -7.10 8.18
N ASP A 172 25.88 -7.69 7.19
CA ASP A 172 25.67 -7.13 5.85
C ASP A 172 24.97 -5.77 5.98
N TRP A 173 25.76 -4.71 5.95
CA TRP A 173 25.25 -3.35 5.97
C TRP A 173 24.58 -3.03 4.62
N TYR A 174 23.65 -2.07 4.65
CA TYR A 174 22.86 -1.63 3.51
C TYR A 174 23.76 -1.13 2.37
N THR A 175 23.99 -1.99 1.36
CA THR A 175 24.67 -1.62 0.12
C THR A 175 23.66 -1.08 -0.88
N GLY A 176 24.08 -0.12 -1.73
CA GLY A 176 23.22 0.39 -2.80
C GLY A 176 22.70 -0.72 -3.72
N TRP A 177 23.39 -1.86 -3.80
CA TRP A 177 22.94 -3.06 -4.50
C TRP A 177 21.61 -3.66 -4.01
N SER A 178 21.22 -3.43 -2.76
CA SER A 178 19.94 -3.92 -2.21
C SER A 178 18.72 -3.46 -3.02
N CYS A 179 18.82 -2.32 -3.71
CA CYS A 179 17.76 -1.81 -4.60
C CYS A 179 17.49 -2.71 -5.82
N MET A 180 18.42 -3.61 -6.18
CA MET A 180 18.26 -4.55 -7.30
C MET A 180 17.04 -5.46 -7.12
N LYS A 181 16.72 -5.84 -5.87
CA LYS A 181 15.50 -6.61 -5.56
C LYS A 181 14.24 -5.85 -5.95
N THR A 182 14.19 -4.55 -5.66
CA THR A 182 13.08 -3.67 -6.04
C THR A 182 12.98 -3.51 -7.55
N LEU A 183 14.11 -3.39 -8.26
CA LEU A 183 14.12 -3.31 -9.72
C LEU A 183 13.58 -4.58 -10.38
N LEU A 184 13.96 -5.76 -9.87
CA LEU A 184 13.44 -7.06 -10.31
C LEU A 184 11.93 -7.20 -10.02
N SER A 185 11.48 -6.86 -8.81
CA SER A 185 10.05 -6.93 -8.45
C SER A 185 9.17 -6.02 -9.31
N ASN A 186 9.71 -4.87 -9.75
CA ASN A 186 9.01 -3.96 -10.66
C ASN A 186 9.23 -4.29 -12.14
N ARG A 187 9.88 -5.42 -12.47
CA ARG A 187 10.18 -5.88 -13.84
C ARG A 187 10.96 -4.85 -14.68
N LEU A 188 11.76 -4.01 -14.04
CA LEU A 188 12.62 -3.04 -14.73
C LEU A 188 13.94 -3.65 -15.21
N VAL A 189 14.37 -4.72 -14.55
CA VAL A 189 15.56 -5.51 -14.89
C VAL A 189 15.17 -6.97 -14.84
N THR A 190 15.82 -7.80 -15.66
CA THR A 190 15.69 -9.26 -15.64
C THR A 190 17.01 -9.89 -15.25
N LYS A 191 16.97 -10.84 -14.32
CA LYS A 191 18.13 -11.66 -13.96
C LYS A 191 18.10 -12.95 -14.77
N TRP A 192 19.21 -13.29 -15.40
CA TRP A 192 19.42 -14.56 -16.08
C TRP A 192 20.61 -15.32 -15.44
N SER A 193 20.53 -16.65 -15.39
CA SER A 193 21.58 -17.57 -14.90
C SER A 193 22.11 -17.37 -13.47
N ASN A 194 23.04 -18.27 -13.09
CA ASN A 194 23.88 -18.17 -11.91
C ASN A 194 25.33 -18.54 -12.33
N PRO A 195 26.29 -17.59 -12.44
CA PRO A 195 26.25 -16.22 -11.94
C PRO A 195 25.19 -15.34 -12.60
N ALA A 196 24.70 -14.35 -11.85
CA ALA A 196 23.64 -13.44 -12.29
C ALA A 196 24.14 -12.57 -13.46
N LYS A 197 23.47 -12.71 -14.60
CA LYS A 197 23.52 -11.84 -15.78
C LYS A 197 22.28 -10.95 -15.82
#